data_AF-A0A352NDB5-F1
#
_entry.id   AF-A0A352NDB5-F1
#
_cell.length_a   1.000
_cell.length_b   1.000
_cell.length_c   1.000
_cell.angle_alpha   90.00
_cell.angle_beta   90.00
_cell.angle_gamma   90.00
#
_symmetry.space_group_name_H-M   'P 1'
#
loop_
_entity.id
_entity.type
_entity.pdbx_description
1 polymer ?
#
loop_
_entity_poly.entity_id
_entity_poly.type
_entity_poly.pdbx_seq_one_letter_code
_entity_poly.pdbx_strand_id
1 'polypeptide(L)'
;KEAQALEALSKKAATESQSIEELLQQAQTLSTDKNISPTDKKLLESYQKQANSYQNFSDYKSKFEEEMFLVEAHNSRTEALNLAEETLKDKDLPKENRNELDKLVKSTKAAKKSDAIKDLANELTEKVSTAKLRIQEVKEARALKNAKDKAQENISTAEKLQASVYTEATDKTELQKLVKAVNQAKTSKAVEKANSDLATYLTGAKQRESKAAEQAAQKAEAKRQAEEKAAQEAARKAQNEINSANSAPVTSGGWTTAAPGMVFYRSNSNKYYRMVKKPGNYTYMTIGEAQGLNATPGHSNGSAKN
;
A
#
# COMPACT_ATOMS: atom_id res chain seq x y z
N LYS A 1 68.32 -57.88 26.28
CA LYS A 1 68.33 -57.16 24.98
C LYS A 1 67.30 -57.75 24.02
N GLU A 2 67.27 -59.07 23.81
CA GLU A 2 66.29 -59.73 22.94
C GLU A 2 64.84 -59.66 23.45
N ALA A 3 64.59 -59.83 24.75
CA ALA A 3 63.24 -59.72 25.33
C ALA A 3 62.63 -58.30 25.19
N GLN A 4 63.44 -57.25 25.34
CA GLN A 4 63.01 -55.87 25.13
C GLN A 4 62.75 -55.57 23.66
N ALA A 5 63.53 -56.16 22.74
CA ALA A 5 63.27 -56.07 21.31
C ALA A 5 61.96 -56.79 20.94
N LEU A 6 61.67 -57.95 21.53
CA LEU A 6 60.42 -58.68 21.34
C LEU A 6 59.21 -57.91 21.89
N GLU A 7 59.34 -57.28 23.06
CA GLU A 7 58.30 -56.45 23.65
C GLU A 7 58.01 -55.19 22.81
N ALA A 8 59.06 -54.54 22.28
CA ALA A 8 58.93 -53.41 21.38
C ALA A 8 58.25 -53.81 20.05
N LEU A 9 58.61 -54.98 19.50
CA LEU A 9 57.95 -55.55 18.31
C LEU A 9 56.48 -55.91 18.57
N SER A 10 56.17 -56.48 19.74
CA SER A 10 54.78 -56.81 20.12
C SER A 10 53.92 -55.56 20.30
N LYS A 11 54.44 -54.49 20.94
CA LYS A 11 53.74 -53.20 21.04
C LYS A 11 53.51 -52.57 19.67
N LYS A 12 54.54 -52.59 18.81
CA LYS A 12 54.43 -52.09 17.44
C LYS A 12 53.35 -52.84 16.65
N ALA A 13 53.35 -54.18 16.73
CA ALA A 13 52.33 -55.01 16.08
C ALA A 13 50.92 -54.74 16.61
N ALA A 14 50.74 -54.53 17.92
CA ALA A 14 49.46 -54.18 18.50
C ALA A 14 48.93 -52.82 18.02
N THR A 15 49.78 -51.80 17.97
CA THR A 15 49.42 -50.47 17.44
C THR A 15 49.07 -50.52 15.96
N GLU A 16 49.84 -51.26 15.16
CA GLU A 16 49.56 -51.46 13.73
C GLU A 16 48.22 -52.19 13.51
N SER A 17 47.91 -53.20 14.32
CA SER A 17 46.62 -53.91 14.29
C SER A 17 45.45 -52.98 14.60
N GLN A 18 45.57 -52.14 15.65
CA GLN A 18 44.53 -51.19 16.01
C GLN A 18 44.30 -50.15 14.89
N SER A 19 45.37 -49.61 14.31
CA SER A 19 45.25 -48.69 13.18
C SER A 19 44.52 -49.31 11.99
N ILE A 20 44.71 -50.61 11.72
CA ILE A 20 43.99 -51.31 10.65
C ILE A 20 42.51 -51.44 10.98
N GLU A 21 42.16 -51.80 12.21
CA GLU A 21 40.76 -51.91 12.61
C GLU A 21 40.04 -50.57 12.45
N GLU A 22 40.66 -49.46 12.85
CA GLU A 22 40.12 -48.11 12.67
C GLU A 22 39.92 -47.76 11.18
N LEU A 23 40.90 -48.08 10.34
CA LEU A 23 40.86 -47.87 8.88
C LEU A 23 39.76 -48.72 8.20
N LEU A 24 39.61 -49.98 8.60
CA LEU A 24 38.55 -50.86 8.09
C LEU A 24 37.16 -50.39 8.52
N GLN A 25 37.02 -49.88 9.75
CA GLN A 25 35.78 -49.27 10.22
C GLN A 25 35.43 -48.02 9.41
N GLN A 26 36.40 -47.13 9.16
CA GLN A 26 36.18 -45.94 8.34
C GLN A 26 35.78 -46.29 6.90
N ALA A 27 36.48 -47.24 6.28
CA ALA A 27 36.10 -47.74 4.96
C ALA A 27 34.69 -48.36 4.95
N GLN A 28 34.30 -49.06 6.01
CA GLN A 28 32.94 -49.59 6.14
C GLN A 28 31.90 -48.46 6.22
N THR A 29 32.17 -47.41 7.00
CA THR A 29 31.30 -46.23 7.06
C THR A 29 31.18 -45.57 5.69
N LEU A 30 32.29 -45.34 4.98
CA LEU A 30 32.27 -44.76 3.64
C LEU A 30 31.53 -45.65 2.63
N SER A 31 31.70 -46.97 2.70
CA SER A 31 31.04 -47.93 1.81
C SER A 31 29.51 -47.95 1.90
N THR A 32 28.98 -47.45 3.02
CA THR A 32 27.54 -47.35 3.30
C THR A 32 27.00 -45.93 3.09
N ASP A 33 27.85 -44.95 2.73
CA ASP A 33 27.43 -43.60 2.37
C ASP A 33 26.49 -43.64 1.15
N LYS A 34 25.38 -42.91 1.22
CA LYS A 34 24.39 -42.81 0.14
C LYS A 34 24.95 -42.17 -1.15
N ASN A 35 26.03 -41.40 -1.03
CA ASN A 35 26.67 -40.65 -2.11
C ASN A 35 27.87 -41.37 -2.73
N ILE A 36 28.26 -42.54 -2.22
CA ILE A 36 29.42 -43.28 -2.73
C ILE A 36 29.17 -43.78 -4.16
N SER A 37 30.16 -43.61 -5.03
CA SER A 37 30.07 -44.15 -6.39
C SER A 37 30.23 -45.68 -6.39
N PRO A 38 29.63 -46.41 -7.35
CA PRO A 38 29.85 -47.85 -7.49
C PRO A 38 31.32 -48.24 -7.69
N THR A 39 32.12 -47.35 -8.30
CA THR A 39 33.55 -47.54 -8.52
C THR A 39 34.31 -47.44 -7.19
N ASP A 40 34.07 -46.38 -6.42
CA ASP A 40 34.70 -46.15 -5.12
C ASP A 40 34.30 -47.26 -4.12
N LYS A 41 33.04 -47.71 -4.17
CA LYS A 41 32.57 -48.83 -3.36
C LYS A 41 33.32 -50.13 -3.66
N LYS A 42 33.47 -50.49 -4.94
CA LYS A 42 34.23 -51.67 -5.35
C LYS A 42 35.71 -51.56 -4.96
N LEU A 43 36.26 -50.34 -5.04
CA LEU A 43 37.63 -50.05 -4.65
C LEU A 43 37.83 -50.30 -3.14
N LEU A 44 36.94 -49.75 -2.30
CA LEU A 44 36.95 -50.00 -0.85
C LEU A 44 36.78 -51.49 -0.52
N GLU A 45 35.85 -52.20 -1.18
CA GLU A 45 35.64 -53.65 -0.98
C GLU A 45 36.89 -54.48 -1.36
N SER A 46 37.58 -54.10 -2.45
CA SER A 46 38.83 -54.74 -2.88
C SER A 46 39.93 -54.56 -1.82
N TYR A 47 40.04 -53.35 -1.28
CA TYR A 47 41.02 -53.05 -0.25
C TYR A 47 40.69 -53.68 1.11
N GLN A 48 39.41 -53.75 1.50
CA GLN A 48 39.02 -54.50 2.71
C GLN A 48 39.43 -55.98 2.59
N LYS A 49 39.25 -56.61 1.42
CA LYS A 49 39.69 -57.99 1.17
C LYS A 49 41.21 -58.14 1.22
N GLN A 50 41.94 -57.19 0.64
CA GLN A 50 43.42 -57.21 0.64
C GLN A 50 43.99 -57.00 2.05
N ALA A 51 43.45 -56.06 2.83
CA ALA A 51 43.83 -55.82 4.23
C ALA A 51 43.66 -57.08 5.10
N ASN A 52 42.62 -57.87 4.84
CA ASN A 52 42.37 -59.13 5.53
C ASN A 52 43.35 -60.26 5.15
N SER A 53 44.27 -60.05 4.20
CA SER A 53 45.07 -61.12 3.58
C SER A 53 46.60 -60.99 3.61
N TYR A 54 47.22 -59.86 4.02
CA TYR A 54 48.67 -59.66 3.77
C TYR A 54 49.56 -59.19 4.93
N GLN A 55 50.81 -59.68 4.83
CA GLN A 55 51.94 -59.70 5.77
C GLN A 55 52.95 -58.52 5.66
N ASN A 56 52.79 -57.57 4.73
CA ASN A 56 53.70 -56.42 4.59
C ASN A 56 52.94 -55.08 4.73
N PHE A 57 53.01 -54.51 5.93
CA PHE A 57 52.08 -53.48 6.44
C PHE A 57 52.31 -52.04 5.94
N SER A 58 53.55 -51.59 5.77
CA SER A 58 53.85 -50.15 5.67
C SER A 58 53.41 -49.51 4.32
N ASP A 59 53.74 -50.14 3.20
CA ASP A 59 53.43 -49.59 1.87
C ASP A 59 51.96 -49.72 1.50
N TYR A 60 51.30 -50.74 2.03
CA TYR A 60 49.87 -50.98 1.84
C TYR A 60 49.02 -49.96 2.62
N LYS A 61 49.41 -49.69 3.88
CA LYS A 61 48.71 -48.72 4.74
C LYS A 61 48.64 -47.33 4.11
N SER A 62 49.78 -46.81 3.60
CA SER A 62 49.82 -45.49 3.00
C SER A 62 48.94 -45.37 1.74
N LYS A 63 48.91 -46.40 0.88
CA LYS A 63 48.04 -46.41 -0.30
C LYS A 63 46.57 -46.55 0.07
N PHE A 64 46.26 -47.36 1.07
CA PHE A 64 44.90 -47.50 1.59
C PHE A 64 44.36 -46.17 2.14
N GLU A 65 45.18 -45.46 2.93
CA GLU A 65 44.85 -44.14 3.46
C GLU A 65 44.60 -43.12 2.33
N GLU A 66 45.50 -43.04 1.35
CA GLU A 66 45.38 -42.11 0.20
C GLU A 66 44.07 -42.32 -0.58
N GLU A 67 43.72 -43.57 -0.88
CA GLU A 67 42.50 -43.92 -1.62
C GLU A 67 41.25 -43.67 -0.77
N MET A 68 41.29 -43.94 0.53
CA MET A 68 40.19 -43.63 1.44
C MET A 68 39.92 -42.13 1.50
N PHE A 69 40.96 -41.28 1.57
CA PHE A 69 40.80 -39.82 1.50
C PHE A 69 40.22 -39.36 0.17
N LEU A 70 40.59 -40.01 -0.94
CA LEU A 70 40.02 -39.70 -2.24
C LEU A 70 38.53 -40.06 -2.32
N VAL A 71 38.13 -41.20 -1.76
CA VAL A 71 36.71 -41.59 -1.66
C VAL A 71 35.92 -40.62 -0.77
N GLU A 72 36.46 -40.21 0.37
CA GLU A 72 35.84 -39.18 1.21
C GLU A 72 35.61 -37.88 0.42
N ALA A 73 36.64 -37.41 -0.30
CA ALA A 73 36.54 -36.22 -1.13
C ALA A 73 35.51 -36.37 -2.25
N HIS A 74 35.41 -37.55 -2.88
CA HIS A 74 34.38 -37.86 -3.87
C HIS A 74 32.96 -37.78 -3.29
N ASN A 75 32.74 -38.30 -2.07
CA ASN A 75 31.46 -38.22 -1.39
C ASN A 75 31.08 -36.76 -1.11
N SER A 76 32.00 -35.97 -0.55
CA SER A 76 31.78 -34.54 -0.30
C SER A 76 31.47 -33.76 -1.59
N ARG A 77 32.17 -34.08 -2.69
CA ARG A 77 31.88 -33.50 -4.01
C ARG A 77 30.47 -33.82 -4.48
N THR A 78 30.05 -35.08 -4.38
CA THR A 78 28.70 -35.49 -4.81
C THR A 78 27.63 -34.74 -4.03
N GLU A 79 27.78 -34.62 -2.71
CA GLU A 79 26.85 -33.87 -1.88
C GLU A 79 26.80 -32.38 -2.27
N ALA A 80 27.95 -31.71 -2.38
CA ALA A 80 28.02 -30.31 -2.76
C ALA A 80 27.42 -30.03 -4.14
N LEU A 81 27.66 -30.92 -5.11
CA LEU A 81 27.09 -30.82 -6.46
C LEU A 81 25.57 -31.00 -6.46
N ASN A 82 25.03 -31.92 -5.66
CA ASN A 82 23.58 -32.12 -5.54
C ASN A 82 22.91 -30.88 -4.94
N LEU A 83 23.48 -30.29 -3.89
CA LEU A 83 23.00 -29.05 -3.28
C LEU A 83 23.04 -27.87 -4.25
N ALA A 84 24.10 -27.78 -5.06
CA ALA A 84 24.23 -26.76 -6.09
C ALA A 84 23.20 -26.93 -7.21
N GLU A 85 22.96 -28.16 -7.67
CA GLU A 85 21.96 -28.45 -8.70
C GLU A 85 20.55 -28.05 -8.27
N GLU A 86 20.16 -28.40 -7.03
CA GLU A 86 18.88 -27.98 -6.46
C GLU A 86 18.75 -26.44 -6.45
N THR A 87 19.80 -25.75 -6.00
CA THR A 87 19.82 -24.29 -5.90
C THR A 87 19.77 -23.61 -7.27
N LEU A 88 20.46 -24.16 -8.28
CA LEU A 88 20.46 -23.66 -9.66
C LEU A 88 19.11 -23.81 -10.37
N LYS A 89 18.20 -24.67 -9.87
CA LYS A 89 16.83 -24.79 -10.39
C LYS A 89 15.91 -23.68 -9.87
N ASP A 90 16.28 -22.94 -8.82
CA ASP A 90 15.44 -21.87 -8.30
C ASP A 90 15.42 -20.66 -9.28
N LYS A 91 14.21 -20.26 -9.67
CA LYS A 91 13.96 -19.14 -10.59
C LYS A 91 14.28 -17.78 -9.98
N ASP A 92 14.34 -17.71 -8.65
CA ASP A 92 14.60 -16.49 -7.88
C ASP A 92 16.09 -16.34 -7.55
N LEU A 93 16.93 -17.25 -8.03
CA LEU A 93 18.38 -17.16 -7.92
C LEU A 93 18.92 -15.97 -8.73
N PRO A 94 19.63 -15.01 -8.11
CA PRO A 94 20.25 -13.91 -8.83
C PRO A 94 21.24 -14.38 -9.90
N LYS A 95 21.34 -13.64 -11.00
CA LYS A 95 22.16 -14.02 -12.16
C LYS A 95 23.64 -14.13 -11.79
N GLU A 96 24.11 -13.25 -10.92
CA GLU A 96 25.48 -13.19 -10.44
C GLU A 96 25.83 -14.47 -9.66
N ASN A 97 24.96 -14.86 -8.71
CA ASN A 97 25.12 -16.10 -7.94
C ASN A 97 25.01 -17.34 -8.83
N ARG A 98 24.11 -17.34 -9.81
CA ARG A 98 23.98 -18.43 -10.79
C ARG A 98 25.29 -18.64 -11.57
N ASN A 99 25.86 -17.56 -12.10
CA ASN A 99 27.12 -17.62 -12.84
C ASN A 99 28.29 -18.11 -11.96
N GLU A 100 28.35 -17.65 -10.70
CA GLU A 100 29.37 -18.06 -9.74
C GLU A 100 29.27 -19.57 -9.42
N LEU A 101 28.05 -20.05 -9.11
CA LEU A 101 27.79 -21.47 -8.86
C LEU A 101 28.08 -22.33 -10.10
N ASP A 102 27.67 -21.91 -11.30
CA ASP A 102 27.94 -22.66 -12.54
C ASP A 102 29.44 -22.81 -12.80
N LYS A 103 30.23 -21.78 -12.49
CA LYS A 103 31.69 -21.83 -12.60
C LYS A 103 32.29 -22.79 -11.59
N LEU A 104 31.88 -22.70 -10.32
CA LEU A 104 32.38 -23.58 -9.26
C LEU A 104 31.99 -25.04 -9.52
N VAL A 105 30.75 -25.32 -9.90
CA VAL A 105 30.29 -26.67 -10.29
C VAL A 105 31.19 -27.30 -11.35
N LYS A 106 31.60 -26.53 -12.38
CA LYS A 106 32.54 -27.02 -13.41
C LYS A 106 33.92 -27.33 -12.83
N SER A 107 34.46 -26.44 -11.99
CA SER A 107 35.76 -26.65 -11.32
C SER A 107 35.73 -27.86 -10.39
N THR A 108 34.71 -27.99 -9.54
CA THR A 108 34.55 -29.11 -8.59
C THR A 108 34.41 -30.45 -9.33
N LYS A 109 33.72 -30.48 -10.48
CA LYS A 109 33.62 -31.69 -11.34
C LYS A 109 34.96 -32.07 -11.99
N ALA A 110 35.79 -31.08 -12.34
CA ALA A 110 37.06 -31.31 -13.03
C ALA A 110 38.22 -31.68 -12.08
N ALA A 111 38.08 -31.42 -10.78
CA ALA A 111 39.10 -31.69 -9.78
C ALA A 111 39.36 -33.21 -9.62
N LYS A 112 40.64 -33.57 -9.50
CA LYS A 112 41.12 -34.97 -9.45
C LYS A 112 41.87 -35.34 -8.18
N LYS A 113 42.44 -34.36 -7.48
CA LYS A 113 43.20 -34.58 -6.23
C LYS A 113 42.27 -34.40 -5.03
N SER A 114 42.40 -35.26 -4.02
CA SER A 114 41.53 -35.25 -2.83
C SER A 114 41.42 -33.87 -2.19
N ASP A 115 42.54 -33.20 -1.90
CA ASP A 115 42.55 -31.88 -1.26
C ASP A 115 41.83 -30.83 -2.11
N ALA A 116 42.15 -30.76 -3.41
CA ALA A 116 41.50 -29.83 -4.33
C ALA A 116 39.99 -30.10 -4.47
N ILE A 117 39.58 -31.37 -4.45
CA ILE A 117 38.17 -31.75 -4.48
C ILE A 117 37.48 -31.28 -3.20
N LYS A 118 38.09 -31.52 -2.03
CA LYS A 118 37.54 -31.15 -0.72
C LYS A 118 37.42 -29.64 -0.58
N ASP A 119 38.45 -28.89 -0.94
CA ASP A 119 38.45 -27.43 -0.92
C ASP A 119 37.35 -26.85 -1.81
N LEU A 120 37.25 -27.31 -3.06
CA LEU A 120 36.22 -26.85 -4.00
C LEU A 120 34.80 -27.28 -3.61
N ALA A 121 34.65 -28.45 -2.96
CA ALA A 121 33.35 -28.90 -2.45
C ALA A 121 32.89 -28.03 -1.26
N ASN A 122 33.81 -27.68 -0.36
CA ASN A 122 33.55 -26.77 0.75
C ASN A 122 33.19 -25.37 0.25
N GLU A 123 33.98 -24.80 -0.66
CA GLU A 123 33.70 -23.50 -1.27
C GLU A 123 32.33 -23.50 -1.97
N LEU A 124 32.02 -24.55 -2.75
CA LEU A 124 30.73 -24.68 -3.41
C LEU A 124 29.57 -24.69 -2.38
N THR A 125 29.73 -25.40 -1.27
CA THR A 125 28.72 -25.50 -0.21
C THR A 125 28.47 -24.15 0.49
N GLU A 126 29.53 -23.39 0.77
CA GLU A 126 29.43 -22.04 1.32
C GLU A 126 28.71 -21.08 0.35
N LYS A 127 29.05 -21.16 -0.95
CA LYS A 127 28.41 -20.35 -1.98
C LYS A 127 26.95 -20.72 -2.21
N VAL A 128 26.62 -22.01 -2.12
CA VAL A 128 25.22 -22.48 -2.12
C VAL A 128 24.45 -21.90 -0.93
N SER A 129 25.03 -21.90 0.27
CA SER A 129 24.40 -21.33 1.46
C SER A 129 24.14 -19.83 1.29
N THR A 130 25.12 -19.09 0.75
CA THR A 130 24.97 -17.68 0.41
C THR A 130 23.87 -17.46 -0.64
N ALA A 131 23.84 -18.27 -1.69
CA ALA A 131 22.83 -18.18 -2.75
C ALA A 131 21.41 -18.45 -2.22
N LYS A 132 21.24 -19.40 -1.29
CA LYS A 132 19.95 -19.66 -0.63
C LYS A 132 19.44 -18.45 0.16
N LEU A 133 20.32 -17.74 0.86
CA LEU A 133 19.96 -16.47 1.52
C LEU A 133 19.52 -15.41 0.52
N ARG A 134 20.26 -15.26 -0.59
CA ARG A 134 19.89 -14.29 -1.66
C ARG A 134 18.57 -14.61 -2.34
N ILE A 135 18.29 -15.88 -2.60
CA ILE A 135 16.98 -16.34 -3.10
C ILE A 135 15.86 -15.89 -2.16
N GLN A 136 16.05 -16.05 -0.85
CA GLN A 136 15.06 -15.66 0.14
C GLN A 136 14.82 -14.13 0.14
N GLU A 137 15.90 -13.34 0.07
CA GLU A 137 15.80 -11.87 -0.04
C GLU A 137 15.00 -11.44 -1.29
N VAL A 138 15.23 -12.08 -2.43
CA VAL A 138 14.51 -11.80 -3.69
C VAL A 138 13.02 -12.15 -3.55
N LYS A 139 12.70 -13.30 -2.94
CA LYS A 139 11.31 -13.73 -2.69
C LYS A 139 10.59 -12.73 -1.79
N GLU A 140 11.24 -12.27 -0.72
CA GLU A 140 10.69 -11.29 0.21
C GLU A 140 10.48 -9.93 -0.44
N ALA A 141 11.45 -9.45 -1.23
CA ALA A 141 11.34 -8.20 -1.97
C ALA A 141 10.19 -8.24 -2.98
N ARG A 142 10.03 -9.36 -3.71
CA ARG A 142 8.90 -9.54 -4.64
C ARG A 142 7.57 -9.57 -3.91
N ALA A 143 7.47 -10.30 -2.79
CA ALA A 143 6.25 -10.35 -1.99
C ALA A 143 5.86 -8.95 -1.49
N LEU A 144 6.83 -8.21 -0.95
CA LEU A 144 6.63 -6.82 -0.52
C LEU A 144 6.12 -5.93 -1.65
N LYS A 145 6.74 -6.00 -2.84
CA LYS A 145 6.29 -5.24 -4.00
C LYS A 145 4.85 -5.58 -4.37
N ASN A 146 4.52 -6.87 -4.48
CA ASN A 146 3.18 -7.31 -4.83
C ASN A 146 2.13 -6.86 -3.81
N ALA A 147 2.45 -6.88 -2.51
CA ALA A 147 1.56 -6.38 -1.47
C ALA A 147 1.33 -4.87 -1.59
N LYS A 148 2.38 -4.09 -1.89
CA LYS A 148 2.25 -2.64 -2.11
C LYS A 148 1.43 -2.32 -3.37
N ASP A 149 1.67 -3.05 -4.46
CA ASP A 149 0.90 -2.90 -5.70
C ASP A 149 -0.60 -3.16 -5.46
N LYS A 150 -0.95 -4.19 -4.68
CA LYS A 150 -2.35 -4.47 -4.27
C LYS A 150 -2.95 -3.38 -3.38
N ALA A 151 -2.15 -2.72 -2.54
CA ALA A 151 -2.61 -1.66 -1.67
C ALA A 151 -2.83 -0.32 -2.40
N GLN A 152 -2.28 -0.17 -3.61
CA GLN A 152 -2.29 1.09 -4.35
C GLN A 152 -3.71 1.60 -4.67
N GLU A 153 -4.67 0.70 -4.91
CA GLU A 153 -6.07 1.08 -5.16
C GLU A 153 -6.71 1.75 -3.93
N ASN A 154 -6.48 1.18 -2.74
CA ASN A 154 -6.97 1.74 -1.49
C ASN A 154 -6.28 3.06 -1.15
N ILE A 155 -4.96 3.16 -1.37
CA ILE A 155 -4.21 4.41 -1.22
C ILE A 155 -4.82 5.50 -2.11
N SER A 156 -5.00 5.21 -3.40
CA SER A 156 -5.57 6.16 -4.37
C SER A 156 -6.99 6.59 -3.98
N THR A 157 -7.78 5.67 -3.42
CA THR A 157 -9.12 5.96 -2.91
C THR A 157 -9.07 6.87 -1.68
N ALA A 158 -8.14 6.60 -0.75
CA ALA A 158 -7.96 7.41 0.45
C ALA A 158 -7.54 8.84 0.11
N GLU A 159 -6.61 9.00 -0.84
CA GLU A 159 -6.17 10.32 -1.33
C GLU A 159 -7.31 11.12 -1.96
N LYS A 160 -8.18 10.47 -2.74
CA LYS A 160 -9.39 11.11 -3.30
C LYS A 160 -10.34 11.61 -2.21
N LEU A 161 -10.59 10.80 -1.18
CA LEU A 161 -11.41 11.20 -0.03
C LEU A 161 -10.75 12.35 0.74
N GLN A 162 -9.44 12.30 0.98
CA GLN A 162 -8.72 13.41 1.63
C GLN A 162 -8.87 14.73 0.86
N ALA A 163 -8.87 14.68 -0.47
CA ALA A 163 -9.06 15.85 -1.32
C ALA A 163 -10.52 16.34 -1.37
N SER A 164 -11.51 15.51 -1.00
CA SER A 164 -12.92 15.90 -1.02
C SER A 164 -13.18 17.04 -0.03
N VAL A 165 -14.01 18.01 -0.47
CA VAL A 165 -14.50 19.11 0.36
C VAL A 165 -15.52 18.65 1.41
N TYR A 166 -16.12 17.46 1.21
CA TYR A 166 -17.13 16.90 2.10
C TYR A 166 -16.56 15.91 3.13
N THR A 167 -15.28 15.55 3.01
CA THR A 167 -14.62 14.69 4.00
C THR A 167 -14.24 15.48 5.24
N GLU A 168 -14.61 14.97 6.41
CA GLU A 168 -14.33 15.59 7.71
C GLU A 168 -12.82 15.61 8.02
N ALA A 169 -12.36 16.63 8.74
CA ALA A 169 -10.93 16.78 9.08
C ALA A 169 -10.35 15.59 9.88
N THR A 170 -11.17 14.97 10.72
CA THR A 170 -10.85 13.74 11.46
C THR A 170 -10.59 12.57 10.51
N ASP A 171 -11.47 12.37 9.54
CA ASP A 171 -11.32 11.34 8.50
C ASP A 171 -10.08 11.60 7.63
N LYS A 172 -9.82 12.86 7.24
CA LYS A 172 -8.59 13.21 6.49
C LYS A 172 -7.33 12.81 7.24
N THR A 173 -7.28 13.12 8.54
CA THR A 173 -6.13 12.84 9.39
C THR A 173 -5.91 11.32 9.56
N GLU A 174 -6.96 10.56 9.84
CA GLU A 174 -6.84 9.11 10.02
C GLU A 174 -6.51 8.40 8.71
N LEU A 175 -7.12 8.80 7.58
CA LEU A 175 -6.75 8.30 6.25
C LEU A 175 -5.26 8.56 5.97
N GLN A 176 -4.74 9.75 6.31
CA GLN A 176 -3.34 10.08 6.07
C GLN A 176 -2.40 9.19 6.89
N LYS A 177 -2.75 8.95 8.15
CA LYS A 177 -2.02 8.04 9.04
C LYS A 177 -2.02 6.61 8.51
N LEU A 178 -3.17 6.10 8.05
CA LEU A 178 -3.30 4.75 7.50
C LEU A 178 -2.52 4.58 6.19
N VAL A 179 -2.61 5.54 5.26
CA VAL A 179 -1.80 5.56 4.03
C VAL A 179 -0.30 5.56 4.36
N LYS A 180 0.12 6.37 5.33
CA LYS A 180 1.52 6.41 5.79
C LYS A 180 1.96 5.05 6.35
N ALA A 181 1.11 4.38 7.13
CA ALA A 181 1.41 3.05 7.68
C ALA A 181 1.64 2.01 6.57
N VAL A 182 0.80 2.00 5.52
CA VAL A 182 0.97 1.12 4.35
C VAL A 182 2.29 1.41 3.64
N ASN A 183 2.59 2.69 3.37
CA ASN A 183 3.79 3.09 2.62
C ASN A 183 5.09 2.80 3.38
N GLN A 184 5.09 2.96 4.71
CA GLN A 184 6.25 2.76 5.57
C GLN A 184 6.49 1.29 5.95
N ALA A 185 5.52 0.39 5.72
CA ALA A 185 5.69 -1.02 6.00
C ALA A 185 6.83 -1.64 5.16
N LYS A 186 7.68 -2.42 5.85
CA LYS A 186 8.89 -3.04 5.29
C LYS A 186 8.73 -4.51 4.92
N THR A 187 7.61 -5.15 5.27
CA THR A 187 7.35 -6.57 5.00
C THR A 187 5.97 -6.73 4.36
N SER A 188 5.79 -7.78 3.54
CA SER A 188 4.50 -8.10 2.89
C SER A 188 3.37 -8.19 3.92
N LYS A 189 3.60 -8.91 5.02
CA LYS A 189 2.62 -9.08 6.10
C LYS A 189 2.22 -7.75 6.76
N ALA A 190 3.18 -6.85 6.96
CA ALA A 190 2.89 -5.53 7.53
C ALA A 190 2.09 -4.64 6.55
N VAL A 191 2.42 -4.70 5.25
CA VAL A 191 1.65 -4.00 4.20
C VAL A 191 0.23 -4.54 4.14
N GLU A 192 0.05 -5.87 4.11
CA GLU A 192 -1.26 -6.51 4.06
C GLU A 192 -2.13 -6.14 5.26
N LYS A 193 -1.56 -6.17 6.47
CA LYS A 193 -2.27 -5.75 7.68
C LYS A 193 -2.68 -4.28 7.60
N ALA A 194 -1.74 -3.38 7.30
CA ALA A 194 -2.02 -1.94 7.21
C ALA A 194 -3.04 -1.63 6.11
N ASN A 195 -2.99 -2.35 4.98
CA ASN A 195 -3.93 -2.19 3.88
C ASN A 195 -5.34 -2.71 4.26
N SER A 196 -5.42 -3.78 5.04
CA SER A 196 -6.69 -4.25 5.60
C SER A 196 -7.29 -3.20 6.53
N ASP A 197 -6.49 -2.64 7.44
CA ASP A 197 -6.92 -1.57 8.35
C ASP A 197 -7.42 -0.34 7.55
N LEU A 198 -6.70 0.04 6.48
CA LEU A 198 -7.12 1.10 5.56
C LEU A 198 -8.43 0.77 4.84
N ALA A 199 -8.58 -0.43 4.29
CA ALA A 199 -9.78 -0.85 3.57
C ALA A 199 -11.03 -0.82 4.46
N THR A 200 -10.91 -1.29 5.71
CA THR A 200 -11.99 -1.22 6.70
C THR A 200 -12.37 0.22 6.98
N TYR A 201 -11.39 1.11 7.19
CA TYR A 201 -11.65 2.51 7.47
C TYR A 201 -12.30 3.25 6.28
N LEU A 202 -11.83 2.98 5.06
CA LEU A 202 -12.36 3.56 3.82
C LEU A 202 -13.86 3.35 3.66
N THR A 203 -14.38 2.19 4.06
CA THR A 203 -15.81 1.90 3.97
C THR A 203 -16.64 2.90 4.79
N GLY A 204 -16.22 3.16 6.04
CA GLY A 204 -16.90 4.14 6.89
C GLY A 204 -16.71 5.58 6.43
N ALA A 205 -15.49 5.93 5.99
CA ALA A 205 -15.19 7.28 5.49
C ALA A 205 -16.02 7.63 4.24
N LYS A 206 -16.16 6.70 3.28
CA LYS A 206 -17.01 6.90 2.10
C LYS A 206 -18.47 7.17 2.46
N GLN A 207 -19.01 6.44 3.44
CA GLN A 207 -20.40 6.64 3.87
C GLN A 207 -20.61 8.01 4.52
N ARG A 208 -19.67 8.45 5.37
CA ARG A 208 -19.73 9.78 5.99
C ARG A 208 -19.60 10.90 4.97
N GLU A 209 -18.66 10.79 4.04
CA GLU A 209 -18.46 11.76 2.95
C GLU A 209 -19.72 11.89 2.09
N SER A 210 -20.31 10.76 1.66
CA SER A 210 -21.55 10.76 0.88
C SER A 210 -22.70 11.43 1.63
N LYS A 211 -22.83 11.17 2.94
CA LYS A 211 -23.87 11.77 3.77
C LYS A 211 -23.66 13.28 3.92
N ALA A 212 -22.42 13.73 4.10
CA ALA A 212 -22.08 15.14 4.18
C ALA A 212 -22.35 15.88 2.85
N ALA A 213 -22.01 15.26 1.72
CA ALA A 213 -22.30 15.77 0.39
C ALA A 213 -23.81 15.89 0.14
N GLU A 214 -24.59 14.88 0.50
CA GLU A 214 -26.04 14.90 0.37
C GLU A 214 -26.69 16.00 1.22
N GLN A 215 -26.26 16.16 2.48
CA GLN A 215 -26.75 17.23 3.34
C GLN A 215 -26.39 18.62 2.81
N ALA A 216 -25.20 18.79 2.22
CA ALA A 216 -24.80 20.04 1.58
C ALA A 216 -25.68 20.35 0.37
N ALA A 217 -25.97 19.35 -0.47
CA ALA A 217 -26.86 19.49 -1.63
C ALA A 217 -28.29 19.88 -1.21
N GLN A 218 -28.84 19.21 -0.18
CA GLN A 218 -30.17 19.53 0.35
C GLN A 218 -30.24 20.97 0.90
N LYS A 219 -29.20 21.42 1.61
CA LYS A 219 -29.12 22.80 2.12
C LYS A 219 -29.00 23.83 1.00
N ALA A 220 -28.22 23.54 -0.04
CA ALA A 220 -28.07 24.42 -1.20
C ALA A 220 -29.39 24.58 -1.96
N GLU A 221 -30.13 23.48 -2.16
CA GLU A 221 -31.44 23.52 -2.81
C GLU A 221 -32.47 24.27 -1.97
N ALA A 222 -32.52 24.03 -0.65
CA ALA A 222 -33.40 24.77 0.26
C ALA A 222 -33.12 26.29 0.23
N LYS A 223 -31.84 26.68 0.17
CA LYS A 223 -31.43 28.08 0.04
C LYS A 223 -31.89 28.67 -1.29
N ARG A 224 -31.70 27.95 -2.41
CA ARG A 224 -32.15 28.38 -3.74
C ARG A 224 -33.66 28.61 -3.79
N GLN A 225 -34.44 27.70 -3.23
CA GLN A 225 -35.90 27.83 -3.15
C GLN A 225 -36.33 29.00 -2.26
N ALA A 226 -35.62 29.29 -1.17
CA ALA A 226 -35.90 30.43 -0.31
C ALA A 226 -35.61 31.77 -1.02
N GLU A 227 -34.48 31.85 -1.75
CA GLU A 227 -34.11 33.02 -2.54
C GLU A 227 -35.10 33.27 -3.67
N GLU A 228 -35.54 32.22 -4.37
CA GLU A 228 -36.53 32.33 -5.44
C GLU A 228 -37.90 32.79 -4.91
N LYS A 229 -38.37 32.26 -3.78
CA LYS A 229 -39.60 32.74 -3.13
C LYS A 229 -39.49 34.19 -2.70
N ALA A 230 -38.36 34.61 -2.13
CA ALA A 230 -38.14 35.99 -1.74
C ALA A 230 -38.14 36.94 -2.96
N ALA A 231 -37.52 36.53 -4.07
CA ALA A 231 -37.53 37.30 -5.32
C ALA A 231 -38.93 37.40 -5.93
N GLN A 232 -39.71 36.32 -5.95
CA GLN A 232 -41.09 36.33 -6.43
C GLN A 232 -41.99 37.23 -5.57
N GLU A 233 -41.82 37.21 -4.24
CA GLU A 233 -42.60 38.07 -3.35
C GLU A 233 -42.23 39.55 -3.52
N ALA A 234 -40.95 39.87 -3.70
CA ALA A 234 -40.50 41.23 -4.02
C ALA A 234 -41.05 41.72 -5.36
N ALA A 235 -41.02 40.88 -6.40
CA ALA A 235 -41.60 41.20 -7.70
C ALA A 235 -43.12 41.42 -7.62
N ARG A 236 -43.83 40.59 -6.85
CA ARG A 236 -45.28 40.76 -6.62
C ARG A 236 -45.61 42.06 -5.87
N LYS A 237 -44.80 42.46 -4.87
CA LYS A 237 -44.96 43.74 -4.18
C LYS A 237 -44.77 44.92 -5.13
N ALA A 238 -43.70 44.91 -5.94
CA ALA A 238 -43.44 45.93 -6.94
C ALA A 238 -44.58 46.02 -7.99
N GLN A 239 -45.09 44.88 -8.47
CA GLN A 239 -46.21 44.88 -9.42
C GLN A 239 -47.51 45.42 -8.80
N ASN A 240 -47.78 45.11 -7.53
CA ASN A 240 -48.94 45.65 -6.81
C ASN A 240 -48.84 47.16 -6.60
N GLU A 241 -47.64 47.70 -6.37
CA GLU A 241 -47.39 49.15 -6.31
C GLU A 241 -47.64 49.81 -7.67
N ILE A 242 -47.17 49.23 -8.77
CA ILE A 242 -47.41 49.73 -10.14
C ILE A 242 -48.91 49.70 -10.48
N ASN A 243 -49.61 48.61 -10.19
CA ASN A 243 -51.05 48.49 -10.45
C ASN A 243 -51.86 49.49 -9.59
N SER A 244 -51.41 49.79 -8.37
CA SER A 244 -52.00 50.82 -7.52
C SER A 244 -51.77 52.23 -8.08
N ALA A 245 -50.58 52.50 -8.64
CA ALA A 245 -50.25 53.76 -9.28
C ALA A 245 -51.04 54.03 -10.58
N ASN A 246 -51.35 52.99 -11.36
CA ASN A 246 -52.10 53.08 -12.62
C ASN A 246 -53.63 53.03 -12.47
N SER A 247 -54.15 52.97 -11.25
CA SER A 247 -55.59 52.91 -11.02
C SER A 247 -56.21 54.32 -11.13
N ALA A 248 -57.25 54.43 -11.96
CA ALA A 248 -57.93 55.70 -12.21
C ALA A 248 -58.75 56.15 -10.97
N PRO A 249 -58.76 57.45 -10.65
CA PRO A 249 -59.58 57.97 -9.57
C PRO A 249 -61.08 57.83 -9.87
N VAL A 250 -61.86 57.49 -8.85
CA VAL A 250 -63.31 57.24 -8.98
C VAL A 250 -64.09 58.46 -8.50
N THR A 251 -65.05 58.93 -9.29
CA THR A 251 -65.90 60.07 -8.93
C THR A 251 -67.30 59.60 -8.55
N SER A 252 -67.75 59.96 -7.35
CA SER A 252 -69.11 59.67 -6.86
C SER A 252 -69.59 60.80 -5.95
N GLY A 253 -70.85 61.21 -6.08
CA GLY A 253 -71.46 62.25 -5.23
C GLY A 253 -70.74 63.61 -5.25
N GLY A 254 -70.08 63.96 -6.37
CA GLY A 254 -69.33 65.22 -6.52
C GLY A 254 -67.96 65.24 -5.84
N TRP A 255 -67.46 64.08 -5.39
CA TRP A 255 -66.10 63.89 -4.87
C TRP A 255 -65.35 62.88 -5.73
N THR A 256 -64.09 63.18 -6.02
CA THR A 256 -63.15 62.29 -6.68
C THR A 256 -62.23 61.68 -5.64
N THR A 257 -62.26 60.36 -5.54
CA THR A 257 -61.45 59.56 -4.61
C THR A 257 -60.24 59.02 -5.36
N ALA A 258 -59.05 59.23 -4.79
CA ALA A 258 -57.81 58.70 -5.33
C ALA A 258 -57.80 57.17 -5.21
N ALA A 259 -57.21 56.51 -6.20
CA ALA A 259 -57.03 55.06 -6.14
C ALA A 259 -56.11 54.65 -4.99
N PRO A 260 -56.11 53.37 -4.56
CA PRO A 260 -55.18 52.88 -3.56
C PRO A 260 -53.74 53.27 -3.91
N GLY A 261 -52.96 53.75 -2.95
CA GLY A 261 -51.57 54.19 -3.18
C GLY A 261 -51.38 55.57 -3.83
N MET A 262 -52.46 56.17 -4.36
CA MET A 262 -52.45 57.49 -5.01
C MET A 262 -53.09 58.57 -4.14
N VAL A 263 -52.71 59.82 -4.41
CA VAL A 263 -53.21 61.02 -3.72
C VAL A 263 -53.31 62.20 -4.68
N PHE A 264 -54.13 63.18 -4.29
CA PHE A 264 -54.22 64.48 -4.91
C PHE A 264 -53.32 65.45 -4.13
N TYR A 265 -52.17 65.79 -4.69
CA TYR A 265 -51.19 66.71 -4.13
C TYR A 265 -51.49 68.18 -4.50
N ARG A 266 -51.31 69.08 -3.53
CA ARG A 266 -51.47 70.52 -3.71
C ARG A 266 -50.15 71.22 -3.41
N SER A 267 -49.51 71.77 -4.45
CA SER A 267 -48.18 72.37 -4.36
C SER A 267 -48.12 73.63 -3.50
N ASN A 268 -49.19 74.43 -3.45
CA ASN A 268 -49.19 75.69 -2.70
C ASN A 268 -49.26 75.51 -1.18
N SER A 269 -49.67 74.34 -0.68
CA SER A 269 -49.81 74.08 0.75
C SER A 269 -48.95 72.90 1.23
N ASN A 270 -48.24 72.24 0.31
CA ASN A 270 -47.53 70.98 0.55
C ASN A 270 -48.42 69.96 1.27
N LYS A 271 -49.67 69.84 0.82
CA LYS A 271 -50.62 68.87 1.38
C LYS A 271 -51.13 67.92 0.31
N TYR A 272 -51.39 66.69 0.72
CA TYR A 272 -52.05 65.71 -0.14
C TYR A 272 -53.34 65.16 0.47
N TYR A 273 -54.26 64.75 -0.39
CA TYR A 273 -55.60 64.30 -0.01
C TYR A 273 -55.96 63.00 -0.73
N ARG A 274 -56.70 62.12 -0.07
CA ARG A 274 -57.26 60.90 -0.70
C ARG A 274 -58.58 61.16 -1.43
N MET A 275 -59.23 62.31 -1.22
CA MET A 275 -60.50 62.64 -1.83
C MET A 275 -60.65 64.17 -1.96
N VAL A 276 -61.07 64.65 -3.14
CA VAL A 276 -61.17 66.08 -3.49
C VAL A 276 -62.44 66.37 -4.31
N LYS A 277 -62.99 67.58 -4.28
CA LYS A 277 -64.15 67.93 -5.14
C LYS A 277 -63.76 68.40 -6.54
N LYS A 278 -62.61 69.05 -6.67
CA LYS A 278 -62.10 69.65 -7.92
C LYS A 278 -60.72 69.06 -8.22
N PRO A 279 -60.63 67.84 -8.77
CA PRO A 279 -59.34 67.18 -8.98
C PRO A 279 -58.38 67.98 -9.87
N GLY A 280 -58.89 68.80 -10.80
CA GLY A 280 -58.05 69.66 -11.66
C GLY A 280 -57.19 70.71 -10.95
N ASN A 281 -57.46 71.01 -9.67
CA ASN A 281 -56.65 71.91 -8.85
C ASN A 281 -55.50 71.19 -8.11
N TYR A 282 -55.35 69.89 -8.35
CA TYR A 282 -54.39 69.02 -7.67
C TYR A 282 -53.62 68.19 -8.69
N THR A 283 -52.39 67.83 -8.35
CA THR A 283 -51.61 66.88 -9.12
C THR A 283 -51.88 65.48 -8.59
N TYR A 284 -52.29 64.57 -9.46
CA TYR A 284 -52.50 63.16 -9.10
C TYR A 284 -51.16 62.42 -9.14
N MET A 285 -50.72 61.85 -8.02
CA MET A 285 -49.42 61.20 -7.87
C MET A 285 -49.46 60.14 -6.77
N THR A 286 -48.40 59.35 -6.64
CA THR A 286 -48.27 58.37 -5.54
C THR A 286 -48.05 59.07 -4.19
N ILE A 287 -48.37 58.38 -3.10
CA ILE A 287 -48.07 58.86 -1.74
C ILE A 287 -46.57 59.13 -1.58
N GLY A 288 -45.71 58.26 -2.13
CA GLY A 288 -44.26 58.39 -2.06
C GLY A 288 -43.73 59.64 -2.75
N GLU A 289 -44.24 59.95 -3.96
CA GLU A 289 -43.88 61.18 -4.68
C GLU A 289 -44.29 62.44 -3.89
N ALA A 290 -45.50 62.47 -3.32
CA ALA A 290 -45.94 63.59 -2.50
C ALA A 290 -45.07 63.76 -1.24
N GLN A 291 -44.75 62.67 -0.55
CA GLN A 291 -43.86 62.68 0.62
C GLN A 291 -42.43 63.11 0.27
N GLY A 292 -41.93 62.73 -0.91
CA GLY A 292 -40.63 63.20 -1.44
C GLY A 292 -40.59 64.71 -1.70
N LEU A 293 -41.76 65.36 -1.87
CA LEU A 293 -41.91 66.82 -1.95
C LEU A 293 -42.13 67.47 -0.57
N ASN A 294 -41.86 66.75 0.53
CA ASN A 294 -42.14 67.17 1.91
C ASN A 294 -43.64 67.46 2.18
N ALA A 295 -44.54 66.81 1.45
CA ALA A 295 -45.97 67.01 1.64
C ALA A 295 -46.50 66.24 2.85
N THR A 296 -47.45 66.84 3.57
CA THR A 296 -48.12 66.21 4.73
C THR A 296 -49.60 65.91 4.43
N PRO A 297 -50.22 64.93 5.12
CA PRO A 297 -51.66 64.69 4.97
C PRO A 297 -52.48 65.94 5.30
N GLY A 298 -53.46 66.27 4.45
CA GLY A 298 -54.41 67.34 4.72
C GLY A 298 -55.40 67.03 5.85
N HIS A 299 -55.77 68.04 6.64
CA HIS A 299 -56.77 67.90 7.71
C HIS A 299 -58.18 67.84 7.10
N SER A 300 -58.83 66.68 7.20
CA SER A 300 -60.23 66.42 6.80
C SER A 300 -60.53 66.65 5.31
N ASN A 301 -61.39 65.80 4.74
CA ASN A 301 -61.90 65.94 3.37
C ASN A 301 -62.57 67.32 3.14
N GLY A 302 -63.03 67.98 4.21
CA GLY A 302 -63.65 69.31 4.16
C GLY A 302 -62.73 70.42 3.62
N SER A 303 -61.41 70.29 3.75
CA SER A 303 -60.43 71.27 3.28
C SER A 303 -60.10 71.16 1.79
N ALA A 304 -60.55 70.10 1.12
CA ALA A 304 -60.28 69.80 -0.29
C ALA A 304 -61.38 70.30 -1.25
N LYS A 305 -62.19 71.27 -0.81
CA LYS A 305 -63.35 71.79 -1.57
C LYS A 305 -63.00 72.87 -2.60
N ASN A 306 -61.83 73.51 -2.47
CA ASN A 306 -61.43 74.68 -3.25
C ASN A 306 -60.21 74.39 -4.12
#